data_AF-A0AAN4ZFV3-F1
#
_entry.id   AF-A0AAN4ZFV3-F1
#
_cell.length_a   1.000
_cell.length_b   1.000
_cell.length_c   1.000
_cell.angle_alpha   90.00
_cell.angle_beta   90.00
_cell.angle_gamma   90.00
#
_symmetry.space_group_name_H-M   'P 1'
#
loop_
_entity.id
_entity.type
_entity.pdbx_description
1 polymer ?
#
loop_
_entity_poly.entity_id
_entity_poly.type
_entity_poly.pdbx_seq_one_letter_code
_entity_poly.pdbx_strand_id
1 'polypeptide(L)'
;SPFLPAWVIITIVIGIILVLSCCFGLIVFVIRYVQSLKAQVIEVNIDIGKQVNNYLTSSNRYYDIPGIGDKWEIERRFVSIDYTTTLGEGAFGSVYLGRVLAKNIPSAKGRSIIELSSLTNNKDSVAVKMLHGLGYHL
;
A
#
# COMPACT_ATOMS: atom_id res chain seq x y z
N SER A 1 -22.61 27.80 59.48
CA SER A 1 -22.25 27.17 58.20
C SER A 1 -22.69 28.08 57.07
N PRO A 2 -21.83 28.43 56.11
CA PRO A 2 -22.23 29.26 54.99
C PRO A 2 -23.09 28.41 54.04
N PHE A 3 -24.41 28.53 54.19
CA PHE A 3 -25.35 27.94 53.24
C PHE A 3 -25.32 28.81 51.98
N LEU A 4 -24.74 28.28 50.91
CA LEU A 4 -24.79 28.93 49.59
C LEU A 4 -26.26 29.09 49.18
N PRO A 5 -26.66 30.26 48.68
CA PRO A 5 -28.04 30.49 48.29
C PRO A 5 -28.41 29.61 47.08
N ALA A 6 -29.64 29.11 47.06
CA ALA A 6 -30.08 28.08 46.12
C ALA A 6 -29.89 28.44 44.62
N TRP A 7 -29.98 29.72 44.28
CA TRP A 7 -29.76 30.20 42.91
C TRP A 7 -28.34 29.97 42.39
N VAL A 8 -27.33 30.04 43.27
CA VAL A 8 -25.93 29.76 42.91
C VAL A 8 -25.76 28.29 42.54
N ILE A 9 -26.37 27.39 43.31
CA ILE A 9 -26.32 25.94 43.04
C ILE A 9 -26.96 25.62 41.69
N ILE A 10 -28.11 26.24 41.38
CA ILE A 10 -28.82 26.05 40.09
C ILE A 10 -27.93 26.50 38.92
N THR A 11 -27.27 27.65 39.02
CA THR A 11 -26.38 28.13 37.93
C THR A 11 -25.19 27.22 37.68
N ILE A 12 -24.60 26.64 38.74
CA ILE A 12 -23.47 25.70 38.62
C ILE A 12 -23.93 24.41 37.93
N VAL A 13 -25.10 23.88 38.31
CA VAL A 13 -25.65 22.67 37.70
C VAL A 13 -25.92 22.87 36.21
N ILE A 14 -26.52 24.00 35.82
CA ILE A 14 -26.77 24.34 34.41
C ILE A 14 -25.45 24.48 33.63
N GLY A 15 -24.44 25.12 34.23
CA GLY A 15 -23.11 25.26 33.62
C GLY A 15 -22.45 23.90 33.35
N ILE A 16 -22.53 22.97 34.30
CA ILE A 16 -21.99 21.61 34.15
C ILE A 16 -22.71 20.87 33.02
N ILE A 17 -24.04 20.97 32.94
CA ILE A 17 -24.84 20.32 31.89
C ILE A 17 -24.45 20.85 30.51
N LEU A 18 -24.26 22.18 30.37
CA LEU A 18 -23.83 22.79 29.11
C LEU A 18 -22.44 22.34 28.68
N VAL A 19 -21.49 22.27 29.63
CA VAL A 19 -20.13 21.79 29.36
C VAL A 19 -20.14 20.32 28.94
N LEU A 20 -20.88 19.46 29.64
CA LEU A 20 -21.00 18.04 29.29
C LEU A 20 -21.65 17.85 27.92
N SER A 21 -22.70 18.62 27.61
CA SER A 21 -23.36 18.60 26.29
C SER A 21 -22.41 19.05 25.18
N CYS A 22 -21.63 20.10 25.40
CA CYS A 22 -20.62 20.58 24.46
C CYS A 22 -19.52 19.52 24.22
N CYS A 23 -18.99 18.92 25.28
CA CYS A 23 -18.01 17.85 25.20
C CYS A 23 -18.55 16.64 24.41
N PHE A 24 -19.80 16.23 24.68
CA PHE A 24 -20.43 15.12 23.96
C PHE A 24 -20.59 15.44 22.47
N GLY A 25 -21.01 16.67 22.13
CA GLY A 25 -21.12 17.13 20.74
C GLY A 25 -19.78 17.09 20.00
N LEU A 26 -18.70 17.54 20.63
CA LEU A 26 -17.35 17.49 20.05
C LEU A 26 -16.86 16.05 19.83
N ILE A 27 -17.11 15.15 20.77
CA ILE A 27 -16.76 13.73 20.64
C ILE A 27 -17.50 13.11 19.45
N VAL A 28 -18.82 13.33 19.35
CA VAL A 28 -19.62 12.84 18.22
C VAL A 28 -19.13 13.42 16.89
N PHE A 29 -18.82 14.73 16.85
CA PHE A 29 -18.31 15.41 15.67
C PHE A 29 -16.97 14.80 15.20
N VAL A 30 -16.02 14.59 16.11
CA VAL A 30 -14.73 13.96 15.80
C VAL A 30 -14.92 12.51 15.33
N ILE A 31 -15.79 11.74 15.97
CA ILE A 31 -16.09 10.36 15.54
C ILE A 31 -16.67 10.35 14.12
N ARG A 32 -17.64 11.22 13.81
CA ARG A 32 -18.22 11.30 12.45
C ARG A 32 -17.20 11.74 11.42
N TYR A 33 -16.36 12.72 11.76
CA TYR A 33 -15.27 13.20 10.90
C TYR A 33 -14.29 12.05 10.60
N VAL A 34 -13.80 11.35 11.62
CA VAL A 34 -12.87 10.23 11.45
C VAL A 34 -13.51 9.05 10.70
N GLN A 35 -14.80 8.76 10.94
CA GLN A 35 -15.52 7.73 10.19
C GLN A 35 -15.60 8.03 8.69
N SER A 36 -15.79 9.30 8.32
CA SER A 36 -15.81 9.73 6.92
C SER A 36 -14.45 9.52 6.22
N LEU A 37 -13.34 9.74 6.94
CA LEU A 37 -12.01 9.43 6.42
C LEU A 37 -11.79 7.91 6.29
N LYS A 38 -12.27 7.11 7.24
CA LYS A 38 -12.14 5.64 7.19
C LYS A 38 -12.95 5.01 6.06
N ALA A 39 -14.13 5.55 5.74
CA ALA A 39 -14.97 5.04 4.65
C ALA A 39 -14.24 5.10 3.30
N GLN A 40 -13.55 6.21 3.01
CA GLN A 40 -12.78 6.37 1.77
C GLN A 40 -11.58 5.41 1.69
N VAL A 41 -10.87 5.19 2.80
CA VAL A 41 -9.74 4.25 2.85
C VAL A 41 -10.19 2.80 2.69
N ILE A 42 -11.34 2.43 3.26
CA ILE A 42 -11.90 1.09 3.14
C ILE A 42 -12.39 0.83 1.71
N GLU A 43 -13.06 1.81 1.08
CA GLU A 43 -13.52 1.71 -0.31
C GLU A 43 -12.35 1.55 -1.28
N VAL A 44 -11.30 2.37 -1.15
CA VAL A 44 -10.08 2.25 -1.96
C VAL A 44 -9.40 0.89 -1.77
N ASN A 45 -9.34 0.37 -0.54
CA ASN A 45 -8.72 -0.92 -0.27
C ASN A 45 -9.57 -2.11 -0.78
N ILE A 46 -10.91 -1.97 -0.80
CA ILE A 46 -11.83 -2.95 -1.38
C ILE A 46 -11.76 -2.94 -2.91
N ASP A 47 -11.64 -1.77 -3.54
CA ASP A 47 -11.51 -1.67 -4.99
C ASP A 47 -10.15 -2.19 -5.47
N ILE A 48 -9.07 -1.89 -4.74
CA ILE A 48 -7.77 -2.53 -4.94
C ILE A 48 -7.90 -4.05 -4.72
N GLY A 49 -8.59 -4.50 -3.67
CA GLY A 49 -8.82 -5.93 -3.40
C GLY A 49 -9.71 -6.64 -4.44
N LYS A 50 -10.63 -5.93 -5.09
CA LYS A 50 -11.47 -6.47 -6.18
C LYS A 50 -10.71 -6.49 -7.50
N GLN A 51 -9.96 -5.44 -7.82
CA GLN A 51 -9.02 -5.47 -8.94
C GLN A 51 -8.04 -6.63 -8.72
N VAL A 52 -7.36 -6.68 -7.55
CA VAL A 52 -6.97 -7.89 -6.79
C VAL A 52 -7.33 -9.23 -7.42
N ASN A 53 -8.54 -9.63 -7.07
CA ASN A 53 -9.12 -10.91 -7.41
C ASN A 53 -9.45 -11.03 -8.90
N ASN A 54 -9.81 -9.94 -9.58
CA ASN A 54 -10.13 -9.99 -11.01
C ASN A 54 -8.90 -10.29 -11.88
N TYR A 55 -7.71 -9.73 -11.57
CA TYR A 55 -6.50 -10.14 -12.29
C TYR A 55 -5.99 -11.52 -11.89
N LEU A 56 -6.18 -11.95 -10.64
CA LEU A 56 -5.89 -13.33 -10.23
C LEU A 56 -6.77 -14.34 -10.99
N THR A 57 -8.06 -14.03 -11.17
CA THR A 57 -9.02 -14.95 -11.83
C THR A 57 -8.81 -15.00 -13.35
N SER A 58 -8.39 -13.91 -14.00
CA SER A 58 -8.07 -13.89 -15.43
C SER A 58 -6.66 -14.39 -15.78
N SER A 59 -5.72 -14.46 -14.84
CA SER A 59 -4.37 -15.01 -15.08
C SER A 59 -4.27 -16.53 -14.86
N ASN A 60 -5.36 -17.18 -14.44
CA ASN A 60 -5.42 -18.59 -14.03
C ASN A 60 -5.25 -19.63 -15.17
N ARG A 61 -4.70 -19.24 -16.32
CA ARG A 61 -4.30 -20.17 -17.40
C ARG A 61 -2.83 -20.02 -17.83
N TYR A 62 -2.06 -19.11 -17.25
CA TYR A 62 -0.64 -18.93 -17.58
C TYR A 62 0.32 -19.23 -16.42
N TYR A 63 -0.21 -19.46 -15.21
CA TYR A 63 0.54 -19.91 -14.04
C TYR A 63 0.07 -21.30 -13.63
N ASP A 64 0.36 -22.34 -14.43
CA ASP A 64 0.62 -23.63 -13.82
C ASP A 64 1.92 -23.47 -13.02
N ILE A 65 1.74 -23.11 -11.75
CA ILE A 65 2.80 -22.82 -10.78
C ILE A 65 3.78 -24.00 -10.77
N PRO A 66 5.03 -23.87 -11.24
CA PRO A 66 6.07 -24.80 -10.81
C PRO A 66 6.22 -24.59 -9.30
N GLY A 67 6.27 -25.70 -8.57
CA GLY A 67 5.89 -25.79 -7.16
C GLY A 67 6.51 -24.73 -6.24
N ILE A 68 5.80 -24.50 -5.13
CA ILE A 68 6.27 -23.86 -3.89
C ILE A 68 7.80 -24.10 -3.72
N GLY A 69 8.67 -23.19 -4.19
CA GLY A 69 10.11 -23.47 -4.08
C GLY A 69 11.10 -22.83 -5.04
N ASP A 70 10.70 -22.12 -6.10
CA ASP A 70 11.69 -21.46 -6.97
C ASP A 70 12.25 -20.20 -6.29
N LYS A 71 13.24 -20.41 -5.40
CA LYS A 71 13.96 -19.39 -4.60
C LYS A 71 14.58 -18.27 -5.42
N TRP A 72 14.56 -18.38 -6.75
CA TRP A 72 15.12 -17.43 -7.70
C TRP A 72 14.08 -16.49 -8.30
N GLU A 73 12.79 -16.84 -8.22
CA GLU A 73 11.70 -16.04 -8.75
C GLU A 73 11.34 -14.90 -7.79
N ILE A 74 11.09 -13.71 -8.34
CA ILE A 74 10.65 -12.53 -7.60
C ILE A 74 9.21 -12.25 -8.01
N GLU A 75 8.32 -12.11 -7.04
CA GLU A 75 6.93 -11.77 -7.34
C GLU A 75 6.84 -10.42 -8.05
N ARG A 76 5.95 -10.33 -9.06
CA ARG A 76 5.79 -9.14 -9.91
C ARG A 76 5.50 -7.85 -9.12
N ARG A 77 4.80 -7.94 -7.98
CA ARG A 77 4.50 -6.80 -7.10
C ARG A 77 5.74 -6.11 -6.52
N PHE A 78 6.88 -6.80 -6.52
CA PHE A 78 8.14 -6.29 -5.97
C PHE A 78 9.07 -5.70 -7.04
N VAL A 79 8.67 -5.76 -8.31
CA VAL A 79 9.40 -5.20 -9.45
C VAL A 79 8.57 -4.07 -10.06
N SER A 80 9.10 -2.85 -10.03
CA SER A 80 8.51 -1.72 -10.75
C SER A 80 9.24 -1.55 -12.07
N ILE A 81 8.51 -1.45 -13.18
CA ILE A 81 9.08 -1.26 -14.53
C ILE A 81 8.61 0.08 -15.05
N ASP A 82 9.57 0.91 -15.48
CA ASP A 82 9.29 2.16 -16.17
C ASP A 82 9.28 1.92 -17.68
N TYR A 83 8.09 1.72 -18.24
CA TYR A 83 7.90 1.52 -19.67
C TYR A 83 8.20 2.76 -20.52
N THR A 84 8.36 3.94 -19.91
CA THR A 84 8.70 5.18 -20.62
C THR A 84 10.20 5.31 -20.89
N THR A 85 11.02 4.63 -20.09
CA THR A 85 12.48 4.69 -20.18
C THR A 85 13.03 3.39 -20.78
N THR A 86 13.13 3.34 -22.10
CA THR A 86 13.77 2.23 -22.83
C THR A 86 15.29 2.35 -22.79
N LEU A 87 15.95 1.31 -22.30
CA LEU A 87 17.41 1.20 -22.26
C LEU A 87 17.97 0.56 -23.54
N GLY A 88 17.15 -0.20 -24.26
CA GLY A 88 17.52 -0.78 -25.55
C GLY A 88 16.44 -1.69 -26.11
N GLU A 89 16.47 -1.93 -27.42
CA GLU A 89 15.54 -2.81 -28.12
C GLU A 89 16.30 -3.80 -28.98
N GLY A 90 15.80 -5.03 -29.07
CA GLY A 90 16.40 -6.07 -29.90
C GLY A 90 15.36 -7.05 -30.42
N ALA A 91 15.82 -8.01 -31.23
CA ALA A 91 14.96 -8.97 -31.92
C ALA A 91 14.10 -9.86 -30.99
N PHE A 92 14.47 -9.95 -29.71
CA PHE A 92 13.79 -10.78 -28.72
C PHE A 92 13.01 -9.96 -27.69
N GLY A 93 12.93 -8.63 -27.83
CA GLY A 93 12.25 -7.77 -26.87
C GLY A 93 12.96 -6.46 -26.57
N SER A 94 12.39 -5.71 -25.64
CA SER A 94 12.86 -4.40 -25.22
C SER A 94 13.30 -4.43 -23.76
N VAL A 95 14.35 -3.67 -23.46
CA VAL A 95 14.91 -3.50 -22.12
C VAL A 95 14.45 -2.16 -21.59
N TYR A 96 13.87 -2.17 -20.39
CA TYR A 96 13.36 -1.00 -19.70
C TYR A 96 14.12 -0.78 -18.41
N LEU A 97 14.14 0.46 -17.94
CA LEU A 97 14.57 0.76 -16.58
C LEU A 97 13.53 0.22 -15.60
N GLY A 98 13.99 -0.48 -14.56
CA GLY A 98 13.14 -0.95 -13.48
C GLY A 98 13.75 -0.66 -12.12
N ARG A 99 12.98 -0.94 -11.08
CA ARG A 99 13.40 -0.85 -9.68
C ARG A 99 12.99 -2.08 -8.90
N VAL A 100 13.91 -2.61 -8.10
CA VAL A 100 13.68 -3.75 -7.22
C VAL A 100 14.37 -3.50 -5.90
N LEU A 101 13.59 -3.37 -4.82
CA LEU A 101 14.15 -3.17 -3.48
C LEU A 101 14.94 -4.41 -3.06
N ALA A 102 16.17 -4.22 -2.59
CA ALA A 102 17.04 -5.31 -2.12
C ALA A 102 16.37 -6.25 -1.10
N LYS A 103 15.46 -5.71 -0.26
CA LYS A 103 14.71 -6.47 0.76
C LYS A 103 13.65 -7.44 0.20
N ASN A 104 13.17 -7.20 -1.03
CA ASN A 104 12.13 -8.02 -1.67
C ASN A 104 12.74 -9.13 -2.54
N ILE A 105 14.06 -9.14 -2.67
CA ILE A 105 14.79 -10.17 -3.38
C ILE A 105 14.98 -11.34 -2.42
N PRO A 106 14.50 -12.55 -2.77
CA PRO A 106 14.69 -13.71 -1.91
C PRO A 106 16.19 -13.97 -1.71
N SER A 107 16.56 -14.17 -0.45
CA SER A 107 17.92 -14.54 -0.05
C SER A 107 18.21 -15.98 -0.48
N ALA A 108 18.41 -16.18 -1.78
CA ALA A 108 18.86 -17.46 -2.32
C ALA A 108 20.29 -17.73 -1.86
N LYS A 109 20.60 -18.99 -1.56
CA LYS A 109 21.83 -19.49 -0.93
C LYS A 109 23.14 -19.29 -1.74
N GLY A 110 23.13 -18.43 -2.76
CA GLY A 110 24.25 -18.18 -3.67
C GLY A 110 24.40 -16.72 -4.12
N ARG A 111 23.67 -15.75 -3.55
CA ARG A 111 23.86 -14.33 -3.87
C ARG A 111 24.92 -13.71 -2.99
N SER A 112 25.87 -13.03 -3.60
CA SER A 112 26.94 -12.34 -2.88
C SER A 112 26.40 -11.08 -2.21
N ILE A 113 26.83 -10.78 -0.99
CA ILE A 113 26.55 -9.50 -0.30
C ILE A 113 26.94 -8.30 -1.19
N ILE A 114 27.89 -8.51 -2.09
CA ILE A 114 28.36 -7.54 -3.09
C ILE A 114 27.26 -7.19 -4.10
N GLU A 115 26.40 -8.13 -4.49
CA GLU A 115 25.30 -7.90 -5.44
C GLU A 115 24.15 -7.12 -4.79
N LEU A 116 23.82 -7.41 -3.52
CA LEU A 116 22.80 -6.65 -2.80
C LEU A 116 23.27 -5.23 -2.47
N SER A 117 24.56 -5.07 -2.12
CA SER A 117 25.14 -3.76 -1.88
C SER A 117 25.30 -2.93 -3.15
N SER A 118 25.62 -3.54 -4.30
CA SER A 118 25.65 -2.83 -5.58
C SER A 118 24.27 -2.38 -6.03
N LEU A 119 23.22 -3.19 -5.82
CA LEU A 119 21.83 -2.80 -6.06
C LEU A 119 21.41 -1.62 -5.17
N THR A 120 21.71 -1.71 -3.87
CA THR A 120 21.39 -0.63 -2.93
C THR A 120 22.14 0.66 -3.28
N ASN A 121 23.41 0.55 -3.67
CA ASN A 121 24.24 1.68 -4.11
C ASN A 121 23.74 2.31 -5.42
N ASN A 122 23.18 1.49 -6.32
CA ASN A 122 22.59 1.95 -7.58
C ASN A 122 21.10 2.31 -7.44
N LYS A 123 20.67 2.75 -6.24
CA LYS A 123 19.29 3.18 -5.95
C LYS A 123 18.23 2.14 -6.33
N ASP A 124 18.53 0.87 -6.11
CA ASP A 124 17.65 -0.26 -6.43
C ASP A 124 17.27 -0.34 -7.92
N SER A 125 18.04 0.29 -8.81
CA SER A 125 17.77 0.29 -10.25
C SER A 125 18.26 -0.99 -10.91
N VAL A 126 17.44 -1.51 -11.83
CA VAL A 126 17.71 -2.73 -12.59
C VAL A 126 17.32 -2.54 -14.05
N ALA A 127 17.92 -3.32 -14.93
CA ALA A 127 17.47 -3.43 -16.32
C ALA A 127 16.50 -4.61 -16.44
N VAL A 128 15.30 -4.35 -16.95
CA VAL A 128 14.25 -5.37 -17.11
C VAL A 128 14.03 -5.64 -18.59
N LYS A 129 14.35 -6.86 -19.02
CA LYS A 129 14.12 -7.30 -20.40
C LYS A 129 12.72 -7.88 -20.53
N MET A 130 11.91 -7.29 -21.38
CA MET A 130 10.55 -7.69 -21.70
C MET A 130 10.51 -8.30 -23.10
N LEU A 131 9.94 -9.49 -23.23
CA LEU A 131 9.82 -10.17 -24.53
C LEU A 131 8.62 -9.61 -25.30
N HIS A 132 8.75 -9.41 -26.62
CA HIS A 132 7.71 -8.81 -27.48
C HIS A 132 6.38 -9.58 -27.51
N GLY A 133 6.34 -10.82 -27.02
CA GLY A 133 5.17 -11.70 -27.04
C GLY A 133 4.04 -11.42 -26.02
N LEU A 134 4.23 -10.47 -25.10
CA LEU A 134 3.29 -10.18 -24.00
C LEU A 134 2.85 -8.70 -23.93
N GLY A 135 3.28 -7.87 -24.89
CA GLY A 135 3.11 -6.41 -24.86
C GLY A 135 1.82 -5.86 -25.49
N TYR A 136 1.02 -6.69 -26.15
CA TYR A 136 -0.15 -6.24 -26.94
C TYR A 136 -1.50 -6.31 -26.20
N HIS A 137 -1.52 -6.64 -24.91
CA HIS A 137 -2.74 -6.64 -24.10
C HIS A 137 -2.51 -6.03 -22.71
N LEU A 138 -2.06 -4.78 -22.66
CA LEU A 138 -2.20 -3.90 -21.49
C LEU A 138 -2.83 -2.58 -21.94
#